data_AF-A0A4Q2ZW16-F1
#
_entry.id   AF-A0A4Q2ZW16-F1
#
_cell.length_a   1.000
_cell.length_b   1.000
_cell.length_c   1.000
_cell.angle_alpha   90.00
_cell.angle_beta   90.00
_cell.angle_gamma   90.00
#
_symmetry.space_group_name_H-M   'P 1'
#
loop_
_entity.id
_entity.type
_entity.pdbx_description
1 polymer ?
#
loop_
_entity_poly.entity_id
_entity_poly.type
_entity_poly.pdbx_seq_one_letter_code
_entity_poly.pdbx_strand_id
1 'polypeptide(L)'
;MEIIKFLSIFSPLLALVAGYRRRFTLLWYYALAGLFFDLLLLVLKRGLEVNHLWAANLFVLTEFLLLTFYYREQLFKNRALFSSLVFLGSAFFITTTALKSIFAFNAIGASVFFLAYIIYGILGLYKMLQAQDELFLERSSFFWVNVALIIYASGNFLLFLFMDYLRQHDDKMLLMLWASTFQVLNIIKNMLLGIALSKKAQNWTSPAL
;
A
#
# COMPACT_ATOMS: atom_id res chain seq x y z
N MET A 1 3.47 -22.15 7.88
CA MET A 1 3.55 -21.00 6.93
C MET A 1 2.34 -20.90 6.01
N GLU A 2 1.80 -21.99 5.46
CA GLU A 2 0.62 -21.92 4.55
C GLU A 2 -0.59 -21.20 5.15
N ILE A 3 -0.89 -21.38 6.46
CA ILE A 3 -1.99 -20.68 7.14
C ILE A 3 -1.83 -19.16 7.07
N ILE A 4 -0.63 -18.64 7.37
CA ILE A 4 -0.34 -17.19 7.34
C ILE A 4 -0.54 -16.64 5.93
N LYS A 5 -0.12 -17.40 4.91
CA LYS A 5 -0.31 -17.02 3.51
C LYS A 5 -1.80 -16.92 3.15
N PHE A 6 -2.62 -17.90 3.54
CA PHE A 6 -4.07 -17.83 3.32
C PHE A 6 -4.71 -16.66 4.06
N LEU A 7 -4.35 -16.45 5.33
CA LEU A 7 -4.82 -15.30 6.10
C LEU A 7 -4.44 -13.98 5.43
N SER A 8 -3.23 -13.88 4.87
CA SER A 8 -2.77 -12.70 4.15
C SER A 8 -3.61 -12.43 2.91
N ILE A 9 -3.82 -13.44 2.06
CA ILE A 9 -4.61 -13.35 0.81
C ILE A 9 -6.05 -12.90 1.09
N PHE A 10 -6.67 -13.44 2.14
CA PHE A 10 -8.07 -13.15 2.48
C PHE A 10 -8.23 -11.98 3.47
N SER A 11 -7.15 -11.44 4.04
CA SER A 11 -7.21 -10.33 4.98
C SER A 11 -7.92 -9.07 4.42
N PRO A 12 -7.84 -8.71 3.12
CA PRO A 12 -8.60 -7.58 2.59
C PRO A 12 -10.12 -7.75 2.71
N LEU A 13 -10.65 -8.97 2.84
CA LEU A 13 -12.09 -9.18 3.06
C LEU A 13 -12.58 -8.50 4.34
N LEU A 14 -11.74 -8.45 5.38
CA LEU A 14 -12.08 -7.73 6.61
C LEU A 14 -12.31 -6.25 6.34
N ALA A 15 -11.43 -5.61 5.57
CA ALA A 15 -11.55 -4.22 5.17
C ALA A 15 -12.78 -3.99 4.27
N LEU A 16 -13.02 -4.88 3.30
CA LEU A 16 -14.15 -4.79 2.38
C LEU A 16 -15.51 -4.93 3.09
N VAL A 17 -15.62 -5.88 4.01
CA VAL A 17 -16.84 -6.12 4.81
C VAL A 17 -17.09 -4.96 5.75
N ALA A 18 -16.08 -4.54 6.51
CA ALA A 18 -16.19 -3.39 7.43
C ALA A 18 -16.55 -2.10 6.68
N GLY A 19 -15.99 -1.91 5.48
CA GLY A 19 -16.22 -0.76 4.62
C GLY A 19 -17.40 -0.86 3.67
N TYR A 20 -18.25 -1.91 3.75
CA TYR A 20 -19.30 -2.15 2.75
C TYR A 20 -20.28 -0.97 2.61
N ARG A 21 -20.62 -0.32 3.74
CA ARG A 21 -21.48 0.89 3.75
C ARG A 21 -20.84 2.08 3.01
N ARG A 22 -19.56 1.99 2.65
CA ARG A 22 -18.74 3.03 1.97
C ARG A 22 -17.94 2.48 0.80
N ARG A 23 -18.56 1.57 0.06
CA ARG A 23 -17.99 0.86 -1.10
C ARG A 23 -17.50 1.72 -2.28
N PHE A 24 -17.67 3.05 -2.21
CA PHE A 24 -17.23 3.99 -3.25
C PHE A 24 -16.10 4.92 -2.79
N THR A 25 -15.43 4.58 -1.69
CA THR A 25 -14.23 5.31 -1.23
C THR A 25 -12.97 4.72 -1.87
N LEU A 26 -11.96 5.55 -2.11
CA LEU A 26 -10.67 5.10 -2.66
C LEU A 26 -10.01 4.00 -1.80
N LEU A 27 -10.17 4.05 -0.48
CA LEU A 27 -9.69 3.01 0.43
C LEU A 27 -10.38 1.66 0.23
N TRP A 28 -11.68 1.68 -0.10
CA TRP A 28 -12.40 0.45 -0.39
C TRP A 28 -11.92 -0.17 -1.71
N TYR A 29 -11.69 0.66 -2.74
CA TYR A 29 -11.06 0.20 -3.98
C TYR A 29 -9.62 -0.28 -3.78
N TYR A 30 -8.88 0.32 -2.84
CA TYR A 30 -7.55 -0.14 -2.47
C TYR A 30 -7.60 -1.55 -1.85
N ALA A 31 -8.51 -1.81 -0.91
CA ALA A 31 -8.72 -3.14 -0.37
C ALA A 31 -9.18 -4.14 -1.45
N LEU A 32 -10.04 -3.72 -2.37
CA LEU A 32 -10.53 -4.56 -3.47
C LEU A 32 -9.40 -4.91 -4.44
N ALA A 33 -8.57 -3.94 -4.82
CA ALA A 33 -7.39 -4.15 -5.65
C ALA A 33 -6.44 -5.13 -4.97
N GLY A 34 -6.18 -4.96 -3.66
CA GLY A 34 -5.39 -5.91 -2.87
C GLY A 34 -5.91 -7.35 -2.98
N LEU A 35 -7.20 -7.56 -2.72
CA LEU A 35 -7.82 -8.89 -2.85
C LEU A 35 -7.71 -9.46 -4.27
N PHE A 36 -8.02 -8.62 -5.27
CA PHE A 36 -7.96 -9.02 -6.68
C PHE A 36 -6.56 -9.48 -7.07
N PHE A 37 -5.53 -8.71 -6.73
CA PHE A 37 -4.15 -9.06 -7.08
C PHE A 37 -3.63 -10.24 -6.26
N ASP A 38 -3.98 -10.39 -4.99
CA ASP A 38 -3.61 -11.58 -4.21
C ASP A 38 -4.22 -12.86 -4.79
N LEU A 39 -5.48 -12.82 -5.22
CA LEU A 39 -6.14 -13.94 -5.92
C LEU A 39 -5.54 -14.19 -7.31
N LEU A 40 -5.27 -13.13 -8.08
CA LEU A 40 -4.62 -13.24 -9.39
C LEU A 40 -3.25 -13.90 -9.27
N LEU A 41 -2.43 -13.47 -8.30
CA LEU A 41 -1.12 -14.06 -8.03
C LEU A 41 -1.22 -15.53 -7.61
N LEU A 42 -2.24 -15.89 -6.81
CA LEU A 42 -2.50 -17.28 -6.45
C LEU A 42 -2.81 -18.13 -7.68
N VAL A 43 -3.70 -17.66 -8.56
CA VAL A 43 -4.10 -18.37 -9.80
C VAL A 43 -2.92 -18.48 -10.76
N LEU A 44 -2.18 -17.39 -11.00
CA LEU A 44 -1.02 -17.41 -11.90
C LEU A 44 0.08 -18.35 -11.40
N LYS A 45 0.34 -18.35 -10.08
CA LYS A 45 1.42 -19.14 -9.49
C LYS A 45 1.10 -20.62 -9.34
N ARG A 46 -0.13 -20.98 -8.94
CA ARG A 46 -0.53 -22.38 -8.67
C ARG A 46 -1.42 -23.00 -9.74
N GLY A 47 -2.21 -22.20 -10.43
CA GLY A 47 -3.17 -22.70 -11.44
C GLY A 47 -2.56 -22.79 -12.84
N LEU A 48 -1.82 -21.76 -13.25
CA LEU A 48 -1.27 -21.66 -14.61
C LEU A 48 0.25 -21.87 -14.69
N GLU A 49 0.95 -21.86 -13.55
CA GLU A 49 2.42 -21.98 -13.45
C GLU A 49 3.21 -20.99 -14.32
N VAL A 50 2.60 -19.85 -14.63
CA VAL A 50 3.22 -18.78 -15.44
C VAL A 50 3.93 -17.76 -14.55
N ASN A 51 4.85 -17.00 -15.16
CA ASN A 51 5.48 -15.88 -14.48
C ASN A 51 4.42 -14.88 -13.99
N HIS A 52 4.41 -14.62 -12.70
CA HIS A 52 3.42 -13.78 -12.00
C HIS A 52 3.98 -12.42 -11.58
N LEU A 53 5.26 -12.13 -11.85
CA LEU A 53 5.93 -10.92 -11.38
C LEU A 53 5.43 -9.66 -12.09
N TRP A 54 4.95 -9.78 -13.33
CA TRP A 54 4.28 -8.67 -14.03
C TRP A 54 3.03 -8.19 -13.28
N ALA A 55 2.24 -9.12 -12.73
CA ALA A 55 1.04 -8.81 -11.96
C ALA A 55 1.40 -8.14 -10.63
N ALA A 56 2.51 -8.54 -10.01
CA ALA A 56 3.04 -7.89 -8.82
C ALA A 56 3.49 -6.44 -9.11
N ASN A 57 4.18 -6.20 -10.23
CA ASN A 57 4.55 -4.84 -10.64
C ASN A 57 3.31 -3.98 -10.94
N LEU A 58 2.31 -4.54 -11.60
CA LEU A 58 1.04 -3.86 -11.88
C LEU A 58 0.30 -3.51 -10.59
N PHE A 59 0.30 -4.40 -9.60
CA PHE A 59 -0.25 -4.12 -8.27
C PHE A 59 0.46 -2.95 -7.60
N VAL A 60 1.80 -2.94 -7.57
CA VAL A 60 2.58 -1.85 -6.94
C VAL A 60 2.28 -0.49 -7.57
N LEU A 61 2.15 -0.44 -8.91
CA LEU A 61 1.75 0.78 -9.59
C LEU A 61 0.30 1.18 -9.27
N THR A 62 -0.62 0.21 -9.24
CA THR A 62 -2.03 0.45 -8.90
C THR A 62 -2.17 0.97 -7.46
N GLU A 63 -1.42 0.38 -6.52
CA GLU A 63 -1.36 0.80 -5.13
C GLU A 63 -0.84 2.23 -5.01
N PHE A 64 0.22 2.58 -5.73
CA PHE A 64 0.75 3.94 -5.74
C PHE A 64 -0.29 4.94 -6.20
N LEU A 65 -0.97 4.66 -7.32
CA LEU A 65 -2.02 5.53 -7.82
C LEU A 65 -3.15 5.67 -6.79
N LEU A 66 -3.71 4.57 -6.28
CA LEU A 66 -4.82 4.64 -5.34
C LEU A 66 -4.46 5.40 -4.06
N LEU A 67 -3.27 5.19 -3.51
CA LEU A 67 -2.83 5.88 -2.29
C LEU A 67 -2.51 7.35 -2.57
N THR A 68 -1.79 7.68 -3.64
CA THR A 68 -1.51 9.07 -3.99
C THR A 68 -2.79 9.86 -4.26
N PHE A 69 -3.77 9.27 -4.96
CA PHE A 69 -5.08 9.87 -5.14
C PHE A 69 -5.87 10.00 -3.82
N TYR A 70 -5.74 9.03 -2.90
CA TYR A 70 -6.36 9.12 -1.58
C TYR A 70 -5.85 10.32 -0.78
N TYR A 71 -4.57 10.66 -0.90
CA TYR A 71 -3.91 11.78 -0.21
C TYR A 71 -3.98 13.12 -0.95
N ARG A 72 -4.58 13.15 -2.16
CA ARG A 72 -4.61 14.34 -3.02
C ARG A 72 -5.08 15.58 -2.27
N GLU A 73 -6.28 15.54 -1.70
CA GLU A 73 -6.92 16.70 -1.08
C GLU A 73 -6.32 17.02 0.31
N GLN A 74 -5.63 16.06 0.93
CA GLN A 74 -5.08 16.17 2.27
C GLN A 74 -3.68 16.76 2.26
N LEU A 75 -2.84 16.40 1.28
CA LEU A 75 -1.42 16.80 1.25
C LEU A 75 -1.09 17.76 0.10
N PHE A 76 -1.85 17.74 -1.01
CA PHE A 76 -1.47 18.48 -2.21
C PHE A 76 -2.44 19.63 -2.50
N LYS A 77 -2.12 20.82 -1.99
CA LYS A 77 -2.84 22.06 -2.37
C LYS A 77 -2.59 22.44 -3.82
N ASN A 78 -1.38 22.20 -4.33
CA ASN A 78 -0.98 22.54 -5.69
C ASN A 78 -1.24 21.38 -6.68
N ARG A 79 -2.15 21.59 -7.62
CA ARG A 79 -2.50 20.61 -8.67
C ARG A 79 -1.32 20.22 -9.56
N ALA A 80 -0.41 21.16 -9.84
CA ALA A 80 0.78 20.89 -10.65
C ALA A 80 1.73 19.96 -9.91
N LEU A 81 1.97 20.19 -8.61
CA LEU A 81 2.81 19.31 -7.78
C LEU A 81 2.25 17.88 -7.73
N PHE A 82 0.94 17.74 -7.50
CA PHE A 82 0.26 16.44 -7.52
C PHE A 82 0.43 15.74 -8.87
N SER A 83 0.14 16.45 -9.97
CA SER A 83 0.21 15.89 -11.32
C SER A 83 1.63 15.49 -11.70
N SER A 84 2.62 16.32 -11.36
CA SER A 84 4.04 16.02 -11.56
C SER A 84 4.47 14.80 -10.75
N LEU A 85 4.03 14.66 -9.49
CA LEU A 85 4.38 13.50 -8.67
C LEU A 85 3.77 12.20 -9.24
N VAL A 86 2.49 12.24 -9.66
CA VAL A 86 1.84 11.08 -10.27
C VAL A 86 2.51 10.71 -11.60
N PHE A 87 2.77 11.70 -12.46
CA PHE A 87 3.39 11.49 -13.76
C PHE A 87 4.82 10.98 -13.63
N LEU A 88 5.68 11.69 -12.89
CA LEU A 88 7.08 11.32 -12.71
C LEU A 88 7.23 10.00 -11.94
N GLY A 89 6.43 9.77 -10.90
CA GLY A 89 6.44 8.52 -10.14
C GLY A 89 6.06 7.31 -11.02
N SER A 90 4.98 7.44 -11.80
CA SER A 90 4.54 6.38 -12.72
C SER A 90 5.55 6.16 -13.84
N ALA A 91 6.05 7.23 -14.45
CA ALA A 91 7.06 7.15 -15.51
C ALA A 91 8.35 6.50 -15.01
N PHE A 92 8.84 6.89 -13.83
CA PHE A 92 9.98 6.26 -13.17
C PHE A 92 9.76 4.76 -12.96
N PHE A 93 8.61 4.35 -12.41
CA PHE A 93 8.33 2.95 -12.15
C PHE A 93 8.21 2.13 -13.44
N ILE A 94 7.51 2.65 -14.46
CA ILE A 94 7.33 1.97 -15.75
C ILE A 94 8.68 1.82 -16.47
N THR A 95 9.46 2.90 -16.55
CA THR A 95 10.77 2.88 -17.22
C THR A 95 11.75 1.94 -16.53
N THR A 96 11.86 1.98 -15.20
CA THR A 96 12.74 1.07 -14.45
C THR A 96 12.29 -0.40 -14.56
N THR A 97 10.98 -0.65 -14.61
CA THR A 97 10.44 -1.99 -14.86
C THR A 97 10.81 -2.47 -16.27
N ALA A 98 10.65 -1.62 -17.28
CA ALA A 98 10.99 -1.94 -18.66
C ALA A 98 12.49 -2.21 -18.86
N LEU A 99 13.35 -1.45 -18.18
CA LEU A 99 14.81 -1.63 -18.22
C LEU A 99 15.27 -2.96 -17.60
N LYS A 100 14.61 -3.45 -16.54
CA LYS A 100 14.97 -4.73 -15.89
C LYS A 100 14.34 -5.92 -16.63
N SER A 101 13.02 -5.89 -16.81
CA SER A 101 12.15 -6.82 -17.54
C SER A 101 10.76 -6.75 -16.92
N ILE A 102 9.70 -6.77 -17.74
CA ILE A 102 8.31 -6.88 -17.23
C ILE A 102 8.07 -8.18 -16.44
N PHE A 103 8.88 -9.20 -16.68
CA PHE A 103 8.84 -10.51 -16.03
C PHE A 103 9.72 -10.59 -14.77
N ALA A 104 10.36 -9.47 -14.37
CA ALA A 104 11.13 -9.36 -13.14
C ALA A 104 10.46 -8.34 -12.21
N PHE A 105 10.48 -8.60 -10.90
CA PHE A 105 9.94 -7.67 -9.92
C PHE A 105 10.83 -6.42 -9.79
N ASN A 106 10.22 -5.24 -9.89
CA ASN A 106 10.91 -3.96 -9.77
C ASN A 106 11.03 -3.54 -8.29
N ALA A 107 11.96 -4.19 -7.58
CA ALA A 107 12.20 -3.95 -6.17
C ALA A 107 12.59 -2.49 -5.86
N ILE A 108 13.44 -1.88 -6.68
CA ILE A 108 13.87 -0.48 -6.51
C ILE A 108 12.67 0.47 -6.65
N GLY A 109 11.86 0.30 -7.69
CA GLY A 109 10.64 1.07 -7.89
C GLY A 109 9.66 0.92 -6.73
N ALA A 110 9.47 -0.31 -6.25
CA ALA A 110 8.64 -0.60 -5.08
C ALA A 110 9.19 0.09 -3.82
N SER A 111 10.49 0.04 -3.56
CA SER A 111 11.11 0.74 -2.42
C SER A 111 10.84 2.24 -2.45
N VAL A 112 10.94 2.89 -3.61
CA VAL A 112 10.66 4.33 -3.74
C VAL A 112 9.20 4.65 -3.41
N PHE A 113 8.25 3.85 -3.91
CA PHE A 113 6.83 4.04 -3.59
C PHE A 113 6.53 3.79 -2.11
N PHE A 114 7.13 2.76 -1.52
CA PHE A 114 6.97 2.47 -0.11
C PHE A 114 7.57 3.57 0.79
N LEU A 115 8.69 4.17 0.39
CA LEU A 115 9.21 5.37 1.04
C LEU A 115 8.23 6.55 0.93
N ALA A 116 7.61 6.75 -0.23
CA ALA A 116 6.58 7.78 -0.39
C ALA A 116 5.38 7.55 0.53
N TYR A 117 4.95 6.31 0.74
CA TYR A 117 3.86 5.99 1.67
C TYR A 117 4.22 6.28 3.12
N ILE A 118 5.47 6.03 3.53
CA ILE A 118 5.98 6.42 4.86
C ILE A 118 5.87 7.95 5.01
N ILE A 119 6.33 8.71 4.00
CA ILE A 119 6.26 10.17 4.01
C ILE A 119 4.79 10.65 4.06
N TYR A 120 3.89 10.06 3.28
CA TYR A 120 2.46 10.39 3.31
C TYR A 120 1.85 10.14 4.68
N GLY A 121 2.17 8.99 5.30
CA GLY A 121 1.72 8.65 6.64
C GLY A 121 2.18 9.68 7.68
N ILE A 122 3.47 10.03 7.67
CA ILE A 122 4.06 11.00 8.61
C ILE A 122 3.44 12.39 8.41
N LEU A 123 3.36 12.88 7.17
CA LEU A 123 2.76 14.18 6.87
C LEU A 123 1.26 14.21 7.23
N GLY A 124 0.55 13.10 7.01
CA GLY A 124 -0.85 12.95 7.37
C GLY A 124 -1.06 13.05 8.89
N LEU A 125 -0.25 12.34 9.69
CA LEU A 125 -0.29 12.45 11.15
C LEU A 125 0.10 13.86 11.63
N TYR A 126 1.13 14.47 11.04
CA TYR A 126 1.54 15.83 11.37
C TYR A 126 0.42 16.84 11.12
N LYS A 127 -0.28 16.73 9.97
CA LYS A 127 -1.43 17.57 9.65
C LYS A 127 -2.56 17.42 10.68
N MET A 128 -2.83 16.21 11.15
CA MET A 128 -3.83 15.97 12.19
C MET A 128 -3.45 16.63 13.52
N LEU A 129 -2.17 16.57 13.91
CA LEU A 129 -1.66 17.21 15.12
C LEU A 129 -1.75 18.74 15.05
N GLN A 130 -1.53 19.34 13.87
CA GLN A 130 -1.67 20.78 13.68
C GLN A 130 -3.11 21.26 13.75
N ALA A 131 -4.05 20.48 13.19
CA ALA A 131 -5.45 20.88 13.13
C ALA A 131 -6.14 20.84 14.51
N GLN A 132 -5.74 19.92 15.39
CA GLN A 132 -6.32 19.74 16.74
C GLN A 132 -7.85 19.54 16.77
N ASP A 133 -8.48 19.22 15.62
CA ASP A 133 -9.93 19.09 15.50
C ASP A 133 -10.51 17.90 16.29
N GLU A 134 -9.68 16.92 16.64
CA GLU A 134 -10.08 15.70 17.33
C GLU A 134 -9.41 15.59 18.70
N LEU A 135 -10.23 15.53 19.76
CA LEU A 135 -9.77 15.22 21.11
C LEU A 135 -9.21 13.78 21.20
N PHE A 136 -9.71 12.88 20.34
CA PHE A 136 -9.40 11.45 20.32
C PHE A 136 -9.03 10.98 18.91
N LEU A 137 -7.73 10.94 18.61
CA LEU A 137 -7.21 10.61 17.28
C LEU A 137 -7.66 9.23 16.77
N GLU A 138 -7.87 8.27 17.67
CA GLU A 138 -8.33 6.91 17.37
C GLU A 138 -9.77 6.84 16.86
N ARG A 139 -10.54 7.93 16.93
CA ARG A 139 -11.87 8.02 16.32
C ARG A 139 -11.80 8.35 14.83
N SER A 140 -10.70 8.93 14.37
CA SER A 140 -10.52 9.36 12.99
C SER A 140 -10.18 8.20 12.06
N SER A 141 -10.92 8.08 10.95
CA SER A 141 -10.58 7.15 9.86
C SER A 141 -9.19 7.43 9.28
N PHE A 142 -8.84 8.71 9.13
CA PHE A 142 -7.57 9.15 8.54
C PHE A 142 -6.38 8.74 9.42
N PHE A 143 -6.51 8.82 10.74
CA PHE A 143 -5.47 8.34 11.67
C PHE A 143 -5.11 6.87 11.41
N TRP A 144 -6.13 6.00 11.37
CA TRP A 144 -5.93 4.57 11.16
C TRP A 144 -5.32 4.24 9.81
N VAL A 145 -5.64 4.99 8.74
CA VAL A 145 -4.98 4.82 7.44
C VAL A 145 -3.50 5.17 7.53
N ASN A 146 -3.15 6.31 8.13
CA ASN A 146 -1.75 6.71 8.27
C ASN A 146 -0.95 5.69 9.09
N VAL A 147 -1.51 5.19 10.20
CA VAL A 147 -0.87 4.14 11.02
C VAL A 147 -0.71 2.84 10.22
N ALA A 148 -1.75 2.41 9.49
CA ALA A 148 -1.68 1.22 8.65
C ALA A 148 -0.58 1.32 7.59
N LEU A 149 -0.51 2.48 6.91
CA LEU A 149 0.49 2.72 5.87
C LEU A 149 1.90 2.80 6.43
N ILE A 150 2.15 3.49 7.55
CA ILE A 150 3.49 3.57 8.12
C ILE A 150 3.98 2.18 8.51
N ILE A 151 3.18 1.39 9.22
CA ILE A 151 3.55 0.03 9.66
C ILE A 151 3.82 -0.87 8.46
N TYR A 152 2.89 -0.91 7.51
CA TYR A 152 3.01 -1.73 6.31
C TYR A 152 4.19 -1.30 5.43
N ALA A 153 4.33 0.01 5.21
CA ALA A 153 5.30 0.53 4.28
C ALA A 153 6.72 0.43 4.83
N SER A 154 6.92 0.63 6.14
CA SER A 154 8.25 0.57 6.75
C SER A 154 8.89 -0.82 6.62
N GLY A 155 8.15 -1.89 6.92
CA GLY A 155 8.70 -3.24 6.83
C GLY A 155 8.93 -3.70 5.38
N ASN A 156 8.03 -3.35 4.46
CA ASN A 156 8.18 -3.69 3.05
C ASN A 156 9.21 -2.82 2.34
N PHE A 157 9.40 -1.56 2.76
CA PHE A 157 10.49 -0.72 2.30
C PHE A 157 11.84 -1.39 2.52
N LEU A 158 12.10 -1.86 3.76
CA LEU A 158 13.33 -2.58 4.10
C LEU A 158 13.45 -3.87 3.29
N LEU A 159 12.37 -4.66 3.19
CA LEU A 159 12.38 -5.91 2.43
C LEU A 159 12.75 -5.69 0.95
N PHE A 160 12.14 -4.70 0.30
CA PHE A 160 12.39 -4.42 -1.11
C PHE A 160 13.74 -3.76 -1.34
N LEU A 161 14.19 -2.90 -0.41
CA LEU A 161 15.50 -2.25 -0.50
C LEU A 161 16.64 -3.27 -0.50
N PHE A 162 16.51 -4.33 0.30
CA PHE A 162 17.51 -5.39 0.40
C PHE A 162 17.20 -6.64 -0.44
N MET A 163 16.14 -6.64 -1.25
CA MET A 163 15.68 -7.84 -1.96
C MET A 163 16.74 -8.42 -2.91
N ASP A 164 17.36 -7.59 -3.75
CA ASP A 164 18.36 -8.06 -4.72
C ASP A 164 19.63 -8.58 -3.99
N TYR A 165 20.02 -7.96 -2.88
CA TYR A 165 21.13 -8.44 -2.03
C TYR A 165 20.81 -9.80 -1.42
N LEU A 166 19.63 -9.95 -0.79
CA LEU A 166 19.20 -11.19 -0.17
C LEU A 166 19.05 -12.32 -1.18
N ARG A 167 18.51 -12.04 -2.38
CA ARG A 167 18.38 -13.05 -3.43
C ARG A 167 19.73 -13.62 -3.86
N GLN A 168 20.78 -12.81 -3.88
CA GLN A 168 22.12 -13.24 -4.30
C GLN A 168 22.86 -14.03 -3.21
N HIS A 169 22.62 -13.72 -1.93
CA HIS A 169 23.41 -14.26 -0.82
C HIS A 169 22.67 -15.34 -0.02
N ASP A 170 21.35 -15.19 0.18
CA ASP A 170 20.53 -16.13 0.96
C ASP A 170 19.05 -16.06 0.53
N ASP A 171 18.72 -16.76 -0.56
CA ASP A 171 17.35 -16.83 -1.08
C ASP A 171 16.37 -17.48 -0.08
N LYS A 172 16.85 -18.37 0.81
CA LYS A 172 16.02 -18.94 1.87
C LYS A 172 15.62 -17.88 2.89
N MET A 173 16.56 -17.01 3.28
CA MET A 173 16.27 -15.87 4.14
C MET A 173 15.28 -14.90 3.48
N LEU A 174 15.42 -14.63 2.17
CA LEU A 174 14.45 -13.81 1.44
C LEU A 174 13.04 -14.41 1.51
N LEU A 175 12.89 -15.71 1.24
CA LEU A 175 11.60 -16.40 1.31
C LEU A 175 11.03 -16.39 2.74
N MET A 176 11.89 -16.53 3.74
CA MET A 176 11.47 -16.46 5.15
C MET A 176 10.97 -15.06 5.51
N LEU A 177 11.71 -14.01 5.17
CA LEU A 177 11.32 -12.60 5.39
C LEU A 177 10.06 -12.25 4.60
N TRP A 178 9.90 -12.79 3.41
CA TRP A 178 8.65 -12.63 2.66
C TRP A 178 7.46 -13.24 3.42
N ALA A 179 7.61 -14.45 3.94
CA ALA A 179 6.54 -15.12 4.65
C ALA A 179 6.27 -14.52 6.04
N SER A 180 7.29 -14.06 6.76
CA SER A 180 7.15 -13.55 8.12
C SER A 180 6.87 -12.05 8.18
N THR A 181 7.48 -11.25 7.31
CA THR A 181 7.35 -9.78 7.32
C THR A 181 6.22 -9.35 6.38
N PHE A 182 6.32 -9.63 5.07
CA PHE A 182 5.34 -9.12 4.10
C PHE A 182 3.93 -9.62 4.41
N GLN A 183 3.74 -10.92 4.63
CA GLN A 183 2.41 -11.49 4.84
C GLN A 183 1.75 -11.00 6.13
N VAL A 184 2.52 -10.92 7.23
CA VAL A 184 2.02 -10.45 8.54
C VAL A 184 1.70 -8.97 8.49
N LEU A 185 2.56 -8.15 7.87
CA LEU A 185 2.27 -6.72 7.69
C LEU A 185 1.06 -6.49 6.80
N ASN A 186 0.84 -7.32 5.77
CA ASN A 186 -0.36 -7.22 4.94
C ASN A 186 -1.63 -7.52 5.75
N ILE A 187 -1.60 -8.53 6.64
CA ILE A 187 -2.70 -8.83 7.56
C ILE A 187 -2.97 -7.63 8.48
N ILE A 188 -1.93 -7.12 9.17
CA ILE A 188 -2.06 -5.97 10.08
C ILE A 188 -2.62 -4.76 9.33
N LYS A 189 -2.08 -4.45 8.15
CA LYS A 189 -2.57 -3.38 7.29
C LYS A 189 -4.06 -3.52 7.04
N ASN A 190 -4.52 -4.66 6.57
CA ASN A 190 -5.92 -4.86 6.22
C ASN A 190 -6.86 -4.84 7.45
N MET A 191 -6.39 -5.30 8.61
CA MET A 191 -7.13 -5.13 9.87
C MET A 191 -7.30 -3.65 10.22
N LEU A 192 -6.22 -2.87 10.16
CA LEU A 192 -6.24 -1.43 10.45
C LEU A 192 -7.06 -0.65 9.42
N LEU A 193 -7.03 -1.04 8.13
CA LEU A 193 -7.89 -0.48 7.10
C LEU A 193 -9.37 -0.82 7.35
N GLY A 194 -9.68 -2.01 7.85
CA GLY A 194 -11.03 -2.36 8.29
C GLY A 194 -11.52 -1.47 9.43
N ILE A 195 -10.66 -1.18 10.40
CA ILE A 195 -10.96 -0.19 11.44
C ILE A 195 -11.18 1.18 10.80
N ALA A 196 -10.27 1.65 9.94
CA ALA A 196 -10.38 2.94 9.26
C ALA A 196 -11.70 3.09 8.49
N LEU A 197 -12.10 2.06 7.74
CA LEU A 197 -13.33 2.05 6.94
C LEU A 197 -14.61 2.00 7.80
N SER A 198 -14.53 1.44 9.02
CA SER A 198 -15.64 1.42 9.97
C SER A 198 -15.88 2.78 10.66
N LYS A 199 -14.84 3.60 10.84
CA LYS A 199 -14.91 4.94 11.46
C LYS A 199 -15.45 5.99 10.51
N LYS A 200 -15.97 7.13 10.98
CA LYS A 200 -16.49 8.22 10.11
C LYS A 200 -15.39 8.80 9.23
N ALA A 201 -15.65 8.94 7.93
CA ALA A 201 -14.76 9.62 7.00
C ALA A 201 -14.90 11.11 7.27
N GLN A 202 -13.80 11.76 7.61
CA GLN A 202 -13.76 13.18 7.88
C GLN A 202 -13.07 13.89 6.73
N ASN A 203 -13.78 14.88 6.19
CA ASN A 203 -13.24 15.75 5.17
C ASN A 203 -12.43 16.84 5.89
N TRP A 204 -11.11 16.70 5.88
CA TRP A 204 -10.20 17.73 6.38
C TRP A 204 -10.10 18.86 5.34
N THR A 205 -11.15 19.66 5.22
CA THR A 205 -11.06 20.94 4.54
C THR A 205 -10.30 21.88 5.48
N SER A 206 -9.01 22.05 5.23
CA SER A 206 -8.24 23.09 5.94
C SER A 206 -8.96 24.43 5.74
N PRO A 207 -9.21 25.22 6.80
CA PRO A 207 -9.53 26.63 6.58
C PRO A 207 -8.39 27.23 5.76
N ALA A 208 -8.75 27.99 4.72
CA ALA A 208 -7.79 28.70 3.90
C ALA A 208 -6.91 29.55 4.84
N LEU A 209 -5.62 29.21 4.92
CA LEU A 209 -4.58 30.14 5.30
C LEU A 209 -4.24 30.98 4.07
#